data_AF-A0A7W0N1E3-F1
#
_entry.id   AF-A0A7W0N1E3-F1
#
_cell.length_a   1.000
_cell.length_b   1.000
_cell.length_c   1.000
_cell.angle_alpha   90.00
_cell.angle_beta   90.00
_cell.angle_gamma   90.00
#
_symmetry.space_group_name_H-M   'P 1'
#
loop_
_entity.id
_entity.type
_entity.pdbx_description
1 polymer ?
#
loop_
_entity_poly.entity_id
_entity_poly.type
_entity_poly.pdbx_seq_one_letter_code
_entity_poly.pdbx_strand_id
1 'polypeptide(L)'
;GSVRHARVEAVEPGRRFAFLWFETGEESAATRVELELEETEDGIRVAVTESAPAGVRASVAGEWSWGLTLLASLPRLHAHARMT
;
A
#
# COMPACT_ATOMS: atom_id res chain seq x y z
N GLY A 1 -16.46 -0.54 -9.02
CA GLY A 1 -15.03 -0.86 -9.20
C GLY A 1 -14.89 -2.22 -9.84
N SER A 2 -13.83 -2.44 -10.63
CA SER A 2 -13.40 -3.76 -11.09
C SER A 2 -12.74 -4.53 -9.94
N VAL A 3 -12.78 -5.87 -10.01
CA VAL A 3 -12.04 -6.72 -9.06
C VAL A 3 -10.56 -6.68 -9.42
N ARG A 4 -9.72 -6.36 -8.44
CA ARG A 4 -8.27 -6.37 -8.56
C ARG A 4 -7.65 -7.40 -7.63
N HIS A 5 -6.49 -7.89 -8.02
CA HIS A 5 -5.68 -8.85 -7.29
C HIS A 5 -4.46 -8.17 -6.71
N ALA A 6 -4.08 -8.58 -5.49
CA ALA A 6 -2.83 -8.22 -4.86
C ALA A 6 -1.93 -9.45 -4.73
N ARG A 7 -0.67 -9.34 -5.15
CA ARG A 7 0.37 -10.34 -4.83
C ARG A 7 1.44 -9.69 -3.97
N VAL A 8 1.58 -10.17 -2.73
CA VAL A 8 2.62 -9.70 -1.81
C VAL A 8 4.00 -10.05 -2.37
N GLU A 9 4.88 -9.06 -2.41
CA GLU A 9 6.27 -9.21 -2.86
C GLU A 9 7.27 -9.05 -1.71
N ALA A 10 6.99 -8.18 -0.74
CA ALA A 10 7.86 -7.96 0.41
C ALA A 10 7.07 -7.55 1.66
N VAL A 11 7.53 -8.03 2.82
CA VAL A 11 7.03 -7.64 4.13
C VAL A 11 8.22 -7.44 5.07
N GLU A 12 8.41 -6.22 5.55
CA GLU A 12 9.32 -5.89 6.64
C GLU A 12 8.47 -5.29 7.78
N PRO A 13 8.20 -6.07 8.86
CA PRO A 13 7.31 -5.64 9.93
C PRO A 13 7.67 -4.26 10.48
N GLY A 14 6.67 -3.38 10.59
CA GLY A 14 6.84 -2.02 11.10
C GLY A 14 7.57 -1.04 10.18
N ARG A 15 8.00 -1.47 8.98
CA ARG A 15 8.83 -0.64 8.09
C ARG A 15 8.34 -0.58 6.66
N ARG A 16 8.06 -1.72 6.03
CA ARG A 16 7.79 -1.78 4.59
C ARG A 16 6.82 -2.88 4.21
N PHE A 17 5.92 -2.58 3.29
CA PHE A 17 5.05 -3.55 2.66
C PHE A 17 4.95 -3.27 1.17
N ALA A 18 5.24 -4.26 0.32
CA ALA A 18 5.19 -4.11 -1.13
C ALA A 18 4.41 -5.25 -1.79
N PHE A 19 3.62 -4.90 -2.80
CA PHE A 19 2.80 -5.85 -3.55
C PHE A 19 2.57 -5.40 -4.99
N LEU A 20 2.27 -6.35 -5.87
CA LEU A 20 1.74 -6.09 -7.20
C LEU A 20 0.24 -5.92 -7.16
N TRP A 21 -0.29 -5.00 -7.97
CA TRP A 21 -1.70 -4.67 -8.08
C TRP A 21 -2.15 -4.71 -9.54
N PHE A 22 -3.15 -5.53 -9.85
CA PHE A 22 -3.56 -5.78 -11.25
C PHE A 22 -5.00 -6.28 -11.37
N GLU A 23 -5.59 -6.14 -12.55
CA GLU A 23 -6.88 -6.74 -12.88
C GLU A 23 -6.74 -8.22 -13.26
N THR A 24 -7.85 -8.97 -13.19
CA THR A 24 -7.84 -10.39 -13.58
C THR A 24 -7.34 -10.56 -15.01
N GLY A 25 -6.23 -11.30 -15.19
CA GLY A 25 -5.63 -11.55 -16.49
C GLY A 25 -4.64 -10.48 -16.97
N GLU A 26 -4.41 -9.41 -16.20
CA GLU A 26 -3.53 -8.30 -16.55
C GLU A 26 -2.24 -8.25 -15.72
N GLU A 27 -1.74 -9.39 -15.24
CA GLU A 27 -0.54 -9.43 -14.38
C GLU A 27 0.70 -8.81 -15.05
N SER A 28 0.82 -8.94 -16.38
CA SER A 28 1.93 -8.32 -17.13
C SER A 28 1.92 -6.79 -17.11
N ALA A 29 0.78 -6.18 -16.78
CA ALA A 29 0.60 -4.75 -16.63
C ALA A 29 0.51 -4.31 -15.16
N ALA A 30 0.82 -5.21 -14.22
CA ALA A 30 0.71 -4.93 -12.80
C ALA A 30 1.55 -3.74 -12.37
N THR A 31 0.96 -2.85 -11.56
CA THR A 31 1.72 -1.82 -10.86
C THR A 31 2.32 -2.41 -9.59
N ARG A 32 3.50 -1.93 -9.22
CA ARG A 32 4.09 -2.19 -7.92
C ARG A 32 3.68 -1.08 -6.97
N VAL A 33 3.03 -1.47 -5.87
CA VAL A 33 2.65 -0.59 -4.77
C VAL A 33 3.56 -0.87 -3.59
N GLU A 34 4.12 0.18 -3.01
CA GLU A 34 5.04 0.12 -1.88
C GLU A 34 4.59 1.10 -0.80
N LEU A 35 4.46 0.59 0.42
CA LEU A 35 4.14 1.35 1.62
C LEU A 35 5.38 1.35 2.51
N GLU A 36 5.85 2.54 2.85
CA GLU A 36 6.94 2.74 3.80
C GLU A 36 6.40 3.44 5.04
N LEU A 37 6.79 2.91 6.21
CA LEU A 37 6.41 3.39 7.52
C LEU A 37 7.63 4.02 8.19
N GLU A 38 7.47 5.26 8.62
CA GLU A 38 8.49 6.01 9.34
C GLU A 38 7.89 6.49 10.67
N GLU A 39 8.53 6.16 11.78
CA GLU A 39 8.20 6.74 13.07
C GLU A 39 8.58 8.22 13.09
N THR A 40 7.67 9.07 13.55
CA THR A 40 7.86 10.51 13.72
C THR A 40 7.50 10.91 15.16
N GLU A 41 7.89 12.11 15.57
CA GLU A 41 7.57 12.62 16.92
C GLU A 41 6.06 12.58 17.23
N ASP A 42 5.21 12.74 16.21
CA ASP A 42 3.75 12.82 16.35
C ASP A 42 3.02 11.51 15.99
N GLY A 43 3.72 10.47 15.54
CA GLY A 43 3.10 9.19 15.16
C GLY A 43 3.84 8.43 14.07
N ILE A 44 3.10 7.90 13.10
CA ILE A 44 3.66 7.16 11.96
C ILE A 44 3.35 7.94 10.68
N ARG A 45 4.39 8.25 9.91
CA ARG A 45 4.24 8.69 8.52
C ARG A 45 4.17 7.46 7.64
N VAL A 46 3.18 7.46 6.73
CA VAL A 46 3.02 6.42 5.70
C VAL A 46 3.29 7.06 4.34
N ALA A 47 4.32 6.61 3.65
CA ALA A 47 4.57 6.95 2.25
C ALA A 47 4.04 5.83 1.36
N VAL A 48 3.27 6.17 0.33
CA VAL A 48 2.75 5.20 -0.65
C VAL A 48 3.28 5.57 -2.03
N THR A 49 3.99 4.62 -2.64
CA THR A 49 4.51 4.76 -4.00
C THR A 49 3.87 3.70 -4.89
N GLU A 50 3.23 4.11 -5.98
CA GLU A 50 2.76 3.21 -7.03
C GLU A 50 3.55 3.46 -8.31
N SER A 51 4.14 2.41 -8.87
CA SER A 51 4.97 2.47 -10.07
C SER A 51 4.52 1.46 -11.11
N ALA A 52 4.60 1.84 -12.39
CA ALA A 52 4.22 1.00 -13.51
C ALA A 52 5.47 0.44 -14.22
N PRO A 53 5.38 -0.76 -14.83
CA PRO A 53 6.43 -1.26 -15.72
C PRO A 53 6.68 -0.29 -16.87
N ALA A 54 7.94 -0.18 -17.30
CA ALA A 54 8.32 0.73 -18.38
C ALA A 54 7.54 0.41 -19.67
N GLY A 55 6.98 1.43 -20.31
CA GLY A 55 6.20 1.30 -21.55
C GLY A 55 4.77 0.80 -21.35
N VAL A 56 4.36 0.45 -20.14
CA VAL A 56 2.97 0.11 -19.82
C VAL A 56 2.25 1.37 -19.34
N ARG A 57 1.18 1.77 -20.03
CA ARG A 57 0.21 2.72 -19.49
C ARG A 57 -0.63 1.97 -18.44
N ALA A 58 -0.06 1.77 -17.27
CA ALA A 58 -0.86 1.27 -16.17
C ALA A 58 -1.83 2.37 -15.74
N SER A 59 -3.05 2.00 -15.38
CA SER A 59 -3.97 2.88 -14.67
C SER A 59 -3.45 3.06 -13.24
N VAL A 60 -2.39 3.86 -13.07
CA VAL A 60 -1.94 4.35 -11.76
C VAL A 60 -3.07 5.22 -11.24
N ALA A 61 -3.91 4.65 -10.38
CA ALA A 61 -5.22 5.22 -10.14
C ALA A 61 -5.13 6.49 -9.28
N GLY A 62 -4.04 6.71 -8.53
CA GLY A 62 -3.95 7.83 -7.58
C GLY A 62 -5.00 7.79 -6.46
N GLU A 63 -5.80 6.71 -6.42
CA GLU A 63 -6.95 6.51 -5.54
C GLU A 63 -6.53 6.17 -4.10
N TRP A 64 -5.23 5.94 -3.85
CA TRP A 64 -4.68 5.67 -2.51
C TRP A 64 -4.94 6.81 -1.53
N SER A 65 -5.07 8.05 -2.02
CA SER A 65 -5.38 9.23 -1.20
C SER A 65 -6.66 9.06 -0.38
N TRP A 66 -7.70 8.43 -0.95
CA TRP A 66 -8.95 8.19 -0.24
C TRP A 66 -8.81 7.10 0.83
N GLY A 67 -8.10 6.02 0.51
CA GLY A 67 -7.77 4.95 1.47
C GLY A 67 -6.94 5.44 2.65
N LEU A 68 -5.95 6.30 2.40
CA LEU A 68 -5.14 6.92 3.46
C LEU A 68 -5.95 7.89 4.32
N THR A 69 -6.84 8.67 3.70
CA THR A 69 -7.75 9.57 4.44
C THR A 69 -8.68 8.77 5.36
N LEU A 70 -9.24 7.66 4.85
CA LEU A 70 -10.06 6.75 5.65
C LEU A 70 -9.25 6.17 6.81
N LEU A 71 -8.04 5.65 6.56
CA LEU A 71 -7.16 5.10 7.61
C LEU A 71 -6.83 6.13 8.69
N ALA A 72 -6.53 7.37 8.29
CA ALA A 72 -6.26 8.46 9.23
C ALA A 72 -7.50 8.85 10.07
N SER A 73 -8.71 8.57 9.56
CA SER A 73 -9.97 8.82 10.27
C SER A 73 -10.38 7.69 11.22
N LEU A 74 -9.76 6.51 11.12
CA LEU A 74 -10.06 5.40 12.01
C LEU A 74 -9.60 5.74 13.44
N PRO A 75 -10.44 5.49 14.47
CA PRO A 75 -9.99 5.59 15.86
C PRO A 75 -8.74 4.74 16.03
N ARG A 76 -7.70 5.27 16.68
CA ARG A 76 -6.43 4.57 16.91
C ARG A 76 -6.72 3.12 17.31
N LEU A 77 -6.41 2.18 16.41
CA LEU A 77 -6.33 0.77 16.77
C LEU A 77 -5.21 0.70 17.80
N HIS A 78 -5.58 0.65 19.08
CA HIS A 78 -4.63 0.49 20.16
C HIS A 78 -3.84 -0.78 19.85
N ALA A 79 -2.55 -0.61 19.57
CA ALA A 79 -1.64 -1.72 19.33
C ALA A 79 -1.60 -2.57 20.60
N HIS A 80 -2.38 -3.65 20.60
CA HIS A 80 -2.24 -4.72 21.56
C HIS A 80 -1.01 -5.53 21.15
N ALA A 81 0.16 -5.11 21.61
CA ALA A 81 1.37 -5.93 21.63
C ALA A 81 2.33 -5.47 22.74
N ARG A 82 1.82 -5.37 23.98
CA ARG A 82 2.58 -5.87 25.13
C ARG A 82 2.24 -7.35 25.25
N MET A 83 3.03 -8.21 24.64
CA MET A 83 3.10 -9.63 25.01
C MET A 83 4.58 -10.05 24.95
N THR A 84 5.16 -10.07 26.16
CA THR A 84 6.20 -10.97 26.69
C THR A 84 7.41 -11.30 25.82
#